data_AF-A0A947G2C0-F1
#
_entry.id   AF-A0A947G2C0-F1
#
_cell.length_a   1.000
_cell.length_b   1.000
_cell.length_c   1.000
_cell.angle_alpha   90.00
_cell.angle_beta   90.00
_cell.angle_gamma   90.00
#
_symmetry.space_group_name_H-M   'P 1'
#
loop_
_entity.id
_entity.type
_entity.pdbx_description
1 polymer ?
#
loop_
_entity_poly.entity_id
_entity_poly.type
_entity_poly.pdbx_seq_one_letter_code
_entity_poly.pdbx_strand_id
1 'polypeptide(L)'
;VDTSSILDIPAAKVANGRLRLMCSSYIKLSFLGLVLAVAACGDDGEYEFGFNTTGIEFKFFNRTEGIHPSKVTLSNPNNPFRLYGVSDETRFAILGDGGNAGAFYAWATLLTEIPIGENQFFTAVSLRNLYLSNEVAEEDRDTVRQMAVDGFQAVLDCFPESLLFDASGTFTPNSLATLAFGEILDLGGVVQGDWRLVEDSLGNPTAVRSTGLQGQDRDFECR
;
A
#
# COMPACT_ATOMS: atom_id res chain seq x y z
N VAL A 1 -7.21 -14.09 -17.21
CA VAL A 1 -7.88 -14.18 -15.89
C VAL A 1 -8.45 -12.80 -15.63
N ASP A 2 -9.75 -12.71 -15.38
CA ASP A 2 -10.46 -11.44 -15.20
C ASP A 2 -10.08 -10.84 -13.83
N THR A 3 -9.12 -9.92 -13.82
CA THR A 3 -8.57 -9.28 -12.61
C THR A 3 -9.54 -8.32 -11.93
N SER A 4 -10.70 -8.05 -12.55
CA SER A 4 -11.78 -7.25 -11.97
C SER A 4 -12.37 -7.83 -10.68
N SER A 5 -12.22 -9.15 -10.47
CA SER A 5 -12.83 -9.87 -9.34
C SER A 5 -12.00 -9.89 -8.05
N ILE A 6 -10.77 -9.37 -8.05
CA ILE A 6 -9.93 -9.26 -6.83
C ILE A 6 -10.16 -7.92 -6.10
N LEU A 7 -10.84 -6.96 -6.74
CA LEU A 7 -11.02 -5.59 -6.24
C LEU A 7 -12.42 -5.29 -5.68
N ASP A 8 -13.29 -6.29 -5.54
CA ASP A 8 -14.55 -6.14 -4.78
C ASP A 8 -14.25 -6.18 -3.27
N ILE A 9 -13.58 -5.14 -2.77
CA ILE A 9 -13.54 -4.85 -1.34
C ILE A 9 -14.89 -4.17 -1.02
N PRO A 10 -15.81 -4.85 -0.30
CA PRO A 10 -17.04 -4.19 0.12
C PRO A 10 -16.66 -2.99 0.98
N ALA A 11 -17.18 -1.82 0.63
CA ALA A 11 -17.07 -0.62 1.46
C ALA A 11 -17.46 -0.99 2.89
N ALA A 12 -16.45 -1.04 3.78
CA ALA A 12 -16.69 -1.32 5.18
C ALA A 12 -17.50 -0.15 5.74
N LYS A 13 -18.79 -0.39 5.91
CA LYS A 13 -19.67 0.50 6.65
C LYS A 13 -19.12 0.54 8.08
N VAL A 14 -18.41 1.62 8.43
CA VAL A 14 -17.89 1.83 9.78
C VAL A 14 -19.08 2.01 10.72
N ALA A 15 -19.56 0.89 11.27
CA ALA A 15 -20.44 0.89 12.40
C ALA A 15 -19.58 1.06 13.66
N ASN A 16 -19.24 2.30 14.00
CA ASN A 16 -18.75 2.61 15.34
C ASN A 16 -19.93 2.59 16.31
N GLY A 17 -20.29 1.39 16.72
CA GLY A 17 -21.24 1.13 17.80
C GLY A 17 -20.66 0.11 18.75
N ARG A 18 -19.76 0.53 19.65
CA ARG A 18 -19.38 -0.30 20.80
C ARG A 18 -20.05 0.17 22.08
N LEU A 19 -20.72 -0.81 22.70
CA LEU A 19 -21.31 -0.90 24.03
C LEU A 19 -21.29 0.37 24.88
N ARG A 20 -22.49 0.86 25.19
CA ARG A 20 -22.74 1.62 26.42
C ARG A 20 -22.45 0.72 27.63
N LEU A 21 -21.27 0.86 28.25
CA LEU A 21 -21.15 0.55 29.67
C LEU A 21 -21.83 1.70 30.43
N MET A 22 -23.10 1.52 30.76
CA MET A 22 -23.76 2.39 31.72
C MET A 22 -23.15 2.11 33.09
N CYS A 23 -22.35 3.05 33.61
CA CYS A 23 -22.06 3.13 35.04
C CYS A 23 -23.38 3.39 35.77
N SER A 24 -24.06 2.32 36.17
CA SER A 24 -25.25 2.40 37.03
C SER A 24 -24.79 2.39 38.48
N SER A 25 -24.89 3.55 39.12
CA SER A 25 -24.69 3.72 40.56
C SER A 25 -25.75 2.94 41.34
N TYR A 26 -25.35 1.84 41.98
CA TYR A 26 -26.06 1.28 43.12
C TYR A 26 -25.12 1.14 44.31
N ILE A 27 -25.20 2.14 45.19
CA ILE A 27 -24.64 2.11 46.54
C ILE A 27 -25.53 1.19 47.39
N LYS A 28 -25.02 0.03 47.83
CA LYS A 28 -25.36 -0.54 49.16
C LYS A 28 -24.18 -1.36 49.71
N LEU A 29 -23.83 -1.02 50.96
CA LEU A 29 -22.77 -1.54 51.81
C LEU A 29 -22.70 -3.08 51.91
N SER A 30 -21.49 -3.65 51.95
CA SER A 30 -20.95 -4.33 53.15
C SER A 30 -19.50 -4.81 52.96
N PHE A 31 -18.63 -4.29 53.82
CA PHE A 31 -17.35 -4.79 54.36
C PHE A 31 -16.50 -5.83 53.62
N LEU A 32 -15.27 -5.41 53.32
CA LEU A 32 -13.98 -6.04 53.66
C LEU A 32 -13.05 -6.24 52.44
N GLY A 33 -11.97 -5.46 52.38
CA GLY A 33 -10.75 -5.85 51.67
C GLY A 33 -10.23 -4.89 50.60
N LEU A 34 -9.27 -4.07 51.02
CA LEU A 34 -8.13 -3.57 50.25
C LEU A 34 -8.36 -2.49 49.17
N VAL A 35 -7.88 -1.31 49.52
CA VAL A 35 -7.60 -0.14 48.68
C VAL A 35 -6.69 -0.51 47.51
N LEU A 36 -7.20 -0.37 46.29
CA LEU A 36 -6.44 -0.15 45.05
C LEU A 36 -7.24 0.84 44.19
N ALA A 37 -7.42 2.06 44.71
CA ALA A 37 -7.80 3.21 43.92
C ALA A 37 -6.54 3.75 43.24
N VAL A 38 -6.15 3.16 42.12
CA VAL A 38 -5.26 3.84 41.17
C VAL A 38 -6.15 4.37 40.07
N ALA A 39 -6.34 5.68 40.10
CA ALA A 39 -6.97 6.44 39.04
C ALA A 39 -6.15 6.23 37.75
N ALA A 40 -6.56 5.31 36.91
CA ALA A 40 -6.18 5.31 35.50
C ALA A 40 -7.08 6.31 34.77
N CYS A 41 -6.93 7.60 35.08
CA CYS A 41 -7.19 8.63 34.08
C CYS A 41 -5.99 8.57 33.13
N GLY A 42 -6.10 7.74 32.10
CA GLY A 42 -5.29 7.97 30.90
C GLY A 42 -5.75 9.29 30.31
N ASP A 43 -4.78 10.11 29.88
CA ASP A 43 -5.06 11.39 29.23
C ASP A 43 -6.16 11.25 28.18
N ASP A 44 -7.01 12.27 28.08
CA ASP A 44 -8.01 12.37 27.03
C ASP A 44 -7.34 12.11 25.68
N GLY A 45 -7.81 11.11 24.95
CA GLY A 45 -7.26 10.77 23.64
C GLY A 45 -7.25 12.02 22.76
N GLU A 46 -6.07 12.38 22.27
CA GLU A 46 -5.90 13.50 21.35
C GLU A 46 -6.73 13.20 20.10
N TYR A 47 -7.62 14.14 19.74
CA TYR A 47 -8.41 14.03 18.53
C TYR A 47 -7.50 14.26 17.33
N GLU A 48 -7.12 13.19 16.63
CA GLU A 48 -6.56 13.35 15.29
C GLU A 48 -7.67 13.81 14.34
N PHE A 49 -7.52 15.02 13.81
CA PHE A 49 -8.42 15.56 12.82
C PHE A 49 -8.32 14.74 11.54
N GLY A 50 -9.43 14.15 11.11
CA GLY A 50 -9.52 13.53 9.79
C GLY A 50 -9.13 14.54 8.71
N PHE A 51 -8.11 14.20 7.92
CA PHE A 51 -7.71 14.98 6.76
C PHE A 51 -8.78 14.81 5.66
N ASN A 52 -9.13 15.90 4.99
CA ASN A 52 -10.02 15.82 3.84
C ASN A 52 -9.24 15.25 2.64
N THR A 53 -9.54 14.02 2.26
CA THR A 53 -8.96 13.34 1.09
C THR A 53 -9.66 13.67 -0.23
N THR A 54 -10.80 14.35 -0.17
CA THR A 54 -11.62 14.64 -1.35
C THR A 54 -10.88 15.64 -2.24
N GLY A 55 -10.78 15.32 -3.53
CA GLY A 55 -10.21 16.23 -4.53
C GLY A 55 -8.69 16.31 -4.52
N ILE A 56 -8.00 15.32 -3.93
CA ILE A 56 -6.56 15.17 -4.14
C ILE A 56 -6.32 14.90 -5.63
N GLU A 57 -5.46 15.71 -6.24
CA GLU A 57 -5.04 15.55 -7.63
C GLU A 57 -3.57 15.12 -7.68
N PHE A 58 -3.26 14.24 -8.63
CA PHE A 58 -1.87 13.88 -8.90
C PHE A 58 -1.19 15.03 -9.65
N LYS A 59 0.02 15.38 -9.23
CA LYS A 59 0.88 16.33 -9.94
C LYS A 59 2.25 15.74 -10.03
N PHE A 60 2.75 15.60 -11.26
CA PHE A 60 4.09 15.10 -11.48
C PHE A 60 5.11 15.98 -10.74
N PHE A 61 5.99 15.32 -9.98
CA PHE A 61 7.00 15.99 -9.16
C PHE A 61 8.40 15.43 -9.43
N ASN A 62 8.54 14.10 -9.47
CA ASN A 62 9.81 13.44 -9.75
C ASN A 62 9.59 12.07 -10.40
N ARG A 63 10.48 11.70 -11.34
CA ARG A 63 10.42 10.40 -12.05
C ARG A 63 10.62 9.19 -11.15
N THR A 64 11.18 9.37 -9.96
CA THR A 64 11.42 8.29 -8.99
C THR A 64 10.40 8.27 -7.85
N GLU A 65 9.40 9.16 -7.86
CA GLU A 65 8.42 9.21 -6.78
C GLU A 65 7.57 7.93 -6.74
N GLY A 66 7.50 7.29 -5.56
CA GLY A 66 6.79 6.03 -5.38
C GLY A 66 7.53 4.80 -5.91
N ILE A 67 8.82 4.94 -6.24
CA ILE A 67 9.68 3.84 -6.70
C ILE A 67 10.82 3.68 -5.70
N HIS A 68 10.82 2.56 -4.98
CA HIS A 68 11.87 2.17 -4.04
C HIS A 68 13.24 2.11 -4.75
N PRO A 69 14.33 2.61 -4.16
CA PRO A 69 14.47 3.10 -2.78
C PRO A 69 14.21 4.62 -2.60
N SER A 70 13.66 5.30 -3.60
CA SER A 70 13.48 6.75 -3.55
C SER A 70 12.52 7.19 -2.46
N LYS A 71 12.92 8.23 -1.71
CA LYS A 71 12.12 8.87 -0.66
C LYS A 71 11.61 10.26 -1.03
N VAL A 72 11.71 10.63 -2.31
CA VAL A 72 11.36 11.98 -2.80
C VAL A 72 9.90 12.35 -2.53
N THR A 73 9.01 11.37 -2.30
CA THR A 73 7.60 11.63 -1.96
C THR A 73 7.43 12.42 -0.66
N LEU A 74 8.34 12.27 0.30
CA LEU A 74 8.32 13.03 1.56
C LEU A 74 8.73 14.49 1.35
N SER A 75 9.30 14.81 0.19
CA SER A 75 9.66 16.18 -0.22
C SER A 75 8.66 16.80 -1.19
N ASN A 76 7.67 16.04 -1.68
CA ASN A 76 6.68 16.53 -2.64
C ASN A 76 5.68 17.47 -1.93
N PRO A 77 5.62 18.77 -2.26
CA PRO A 77 4.69 19.70 -1.63
C PRO A 77 3.21 19.40 -1.93
N ASN A 78 2.92 18.56 -2.93
CA ASN A 78 1.56 18.13 -3.27
C ASN A 78 1.14 16.86 -2.51
N ASN A 79 2.08 16.13 -1.89
CA ASN A 79 1.75 14.98 -1.05
C ASN A 79 1.18 15.48 0.30
N PRO A 80 -0.10 15.20 0.62
CA PRO A 80 -0.72 15.62 1.87
C PRO A 80 -0.21 14.84 3.09
N PHE A 81 0.39 13.67 2.88
CA PHE A 81 0.88 12.76 3.92
C PHE A 81 2.38 12.93 4.21
N ARG A 82 3.06 13.85 3.54
CA ARG A 82 4.52 14.01 3.67
C ARG A 82 5.01 14.33 5.10
N LEU A 83 4.14 14.91 5.93
CA LEU A 83 4.43 15.30 7.32
C LEU A 83 3.70 14.44 8.36
N TYR A 84 2.70 13.68 7.93
CA TYR A 84 1.81 12.92 8.79
C TYR A 84 1.81 11.49 8.25
N GLY A 85 2.58 10.62 8.91
CA GLY A 85 2.78 9.25 8.47
C GLY A 85 1.46 8.53 8.23
N VAL A 86 1.44 7.65 7.25
CA VAL A 86 0.30 6.78 6.98
C VAL A 86 0.57 5.46 7.70
N SER A 87 -0.34 5.04 8.57
CA SER A 87 -0.22 3.73 9.22
C SER A 87 -0.84 2.61 8.37
N ASP A 88 -0.50 1.36 8.69
CA ASP A 88 -1.11 0.17 8.07
C ASP A 88 -2.63 0.11 8.24
N GLU A 89 -3.15 0.71 9.32
CA GLU A 89 -4.57 0.77 9.65
C GLU A 89 -5.27 1.90 8.89
N THR A 90 -4.60 3.05 8.74
CA THR A 90 -5.18 4.23 8.08
C THR A 90 -5.13 4.13 6.56
N ARG A 91 -4.16 3.38 5.98
CA ARG A 91 -3.98 3.27 4.52
C ARG A 91 -5.27 2.87 3.80
N PHE A 92 -5.98 1.85 4.28
CA PHE A 92 -7.20 1.36 3.63
C PHE A 92 -8.37 2.34 3.71
N ALA A 93 -8.45 3.15 4.76
CA ALA A 93 -9.45 4.21 4.85
C ALA A 93 -9.20 5.32 3.80
N ILE A 94 -7.93 5.61 3.49
CA ILE A 94 -7.54 6.60 2.48
C ILE A 94 -7.91 6.12 1.06
N LEU A 95 -7.86 4.82 0.81
CA LEU A 95 -8.18 4.25 -0.51
C LEU A 95 -9.64 4.42 -0.92
N GLY A 96 -10.56 4.48 0.04
CA GLY A 96 -11.98 4.68 -0.25
C GLY A 96 -12.33 6.09 -0.70
N ASP A 97 -11.71 7.11 -0.08
CA ASP A 97 -12.13 8.51 -0.21
C ASP A 97 -11.12 9.41 -0.95
N GLY A 98 -9.89 8.95 -1.19
CA GLY A 98 -8.80 9.74 -1.79
C GLY A 98 -8.66 9.65 -3.31
N GLY A 99 -9.44 8.79 -3.97
CA GLY A 99 -9.27 8.49 -5.40
C GLY A 99 -7.89 7.90 -5.71
N ASN A 100 -7.53 7.83 -7.00
CA ASN A 100 -6.26 7.23 -7.42
C ASN A 100 -5.04 8.05 -6.93
N ALA A 101 -5.15 9.38 -6.90
CA ALA A 101 -4.08 10.24 -6.43
C ALA A 101 -3.85 10.15 -4.91
N GLY A 102 -4.92 10.15 -4.11
CA GLY A 102 -4.81 9.92 -2.67
C GLY A 102 -4.25 8.54 -2.35
N ALA A 103 -4.67 7.51 -3.08
CA ALA A 103 -4.11 6.17 -2.97
C ALA A 103 -2.61 6.16 -3.29
N PHE A 104 -2.18 6.79 -4.38
CA PHE A 104 -0.77 6.89 -4.74
C PHE A 104 0.05 7.53 -3.62
N TYR A 105 -0.34 8.71 -3.13
CA TYR A 105 0.42 9.41 -2.10
C TYR A 105 0.46 8.63 -0.79
N ALA A 106 -0.63 7.94 -0.43
CA ALA A 106 -0.66 7.14 0.79
C ALA A 106 0.29 5.94 0.70
N TRP A 107 0.21 5.16 -0.39
CA TRP A 107 1.09 4.02 -0.62
C TRP A 107 2.55 4.42 -0.77
N ALA A 108 2.84 5.50 -1.51
CA ALA A 108 4.19 6.01 -1.69
C ALA A 108 4.78 6.47 -0.34
N THR A 109 4.00 7.15 0.50
CA THR A 109 4.46 7.57 1.84
C THR A 109 4.74 6.36 2.71
N LEU A 110 3.79 5.42 2.78
CA LEU A 110 3.94 4.18 3.54
C LEU A 110 5.14 3.34 3.06
N LEU A 111 5.41 3.31 1.76
CA LEU A 111 6.57 2.62 1.18
C LEU A 111 7.90 3.18 1.72
N THR A 112 7.99 4.50 1.97
CA THR A 112 9.21 5.09 2.52
C THR A 112 9.49 4.70 3.97
N GLU A 113 8.43 4.37 4.72
CA GLU A 113 8.49 3.95 6.13
C GLU A 113 8.64 2.43 6.25
N ILE A 114 7.88 1.69 5.44
CA ILE A 114 7.80 0.22 5.41
C ILE A 114 8.10 -0.24 3.98
N PRO A 115 9.38 -0.42 3.61
CA PRO A 115 9.79 -0.81 2.26
C PRO A 115 9.58 -2.31 2.04
N ILE A 116 8.34 -2.71 1.79
CA ILE A 116 7.95 -4.10 1.47
C ILE A 116 7.28 -4.17 0.09
N GLY A 117 7.29 -5.38 -0.50
CA GLY A 117 6.77 -5.60 -1.85
C GLY A 117 5.31 -5.22 -2.03
N GLU A 118 4.47 -5.42 -1.01
CA GLU A 118 3.06 -5.02 -1.05
C GLU A 118 2.90 -3.51 -1.26
N ASN A 119 3.63 -2.71 -0.47
CA ASN A 119 3.58 -1.25 -0.58
C ASN A 119 4.10 -0.76 -1.93
N GLN A 120 5.17 -1.37 -2.44
CA GLN A 120 5.70 -1.02 -3.78
C GLN A 120 4.70 -1.40 -4.88
N PHE A 121 4.11 -2.59 -4.79
CA PHE A 121 3.15 -3.09 -5.76
C PHE A 121 1.92 -2.18 -5.83
N PHE A 122 1.33 -1.83 -4.68
CA PHE A 122 0.15 -0.97 -4.66
C PHE A 122 0.46 0.49 -5.02
N THR A 123 1.67 0.98 -4.74
CA THR A 123 2.12 2.29 -5.25
C THR A 123 2.14 2.30 -6.79
N ALA A 124 2.69 1.23 -7.41
CA ALA A 124 2.73 1.09 -8.86
C ALA A 124 1.33 0.90 -9.47
N VAL A 125 0.44 0.15 -8.80
CA VAL A 125 -0.98 0.05 -9.18
C VAL A 125 -1.66 1.41 -9.21
N SER A 126 -1.42 2.28 -8.21
CA SER A 126 -2.00 3.63 -8.21
C SER A 126 -1.47 4.48 -9.37
N LEU A 127 -0.18 4.41 -9.72
CA LEU A 127 0.38 5.08 -10.91
C LEU A 127 -0.25 4.57 -12.21
N ARG A 128 -0.40 3.24 -12.35
CA ARG A 128 -1.09 2.62 -13.48
C ARG A 128 -2.53 3.13 -13.58
N ASN A 129 -3.26 3.16 -12.47
CA ASN A 129 -4.65 3.60 -12.45
C ASN A 129 -4.77 5.08 -12.85
N LEU A 130 -3.90 5.96 -12.33
CA LEU A 130 -3.83 7.36 -12.73
C LEU A 130 -3.63 7.52 -14.25
N TYR A 131 -2.72 6.72 -14.83
CA TYR A 131 -2.49 6.69 -16.28
C TYR A 131 -3.73 6.21 -17.06
N LEU A 132 -4.34 5.10 -16.66
CA LEU A 132 -5.48 4.49 -17.36
C LEU A 132 -6.77 5.31 -17.24
N SER A 133 -6.98 5.99 -16.12
CA SER A 133 -8.15 6.83 -15.88
C SER A 133 -8.04 8.24 -16.44
N ASN A 134 -6.91 8.60 -17.04
CA ASN A 134 -6.61 9.94 -17.55
C ASN A 134 -6.60 11.03 -16.46
N GLU A 135 -6.23 10.69 -15.23
CA GLU A 135 -6.10 11.61 -14.08
C GLU A 135 -4.71 12.28 -14.01
N VAL A 136 -4.02 12.37 -15.15
CA VAL A 136 -2.68 12.93 -15.30
C VAL A 136 -2.71 13.94 -16.45
N ALA A 137 -1.96 15.04 -16.32
CA ALA A 137 -1.76 16.00 -17.40
C ALA A 137 -1.24 15.30 -18.67
N GLU A 138 -1.69 15.73 -19.85
CA GLU A 138 -1.43 15.04 -21.12
C GLU A 138 0.07 14.89 -21.39
N GLU A 139 0.84 15.94 -21.09
CA GLU A 139 2.30 16.00 -21.22
C GLU A 139 3.06 15.04 -20.29
N ASP A 140 2.46 14.63 -19.18
CA ASP A 140 3.09 13.78 -18.16
C ASP A 140 2.69 12.31 -18.28
N ARG A 141 1.71 11.98 -19.14
CA ARG A 141 1.14 10.63 -19.22
C ARG A 141 2.16 9.53 -19.48
N ASP A 142 3.03 9.72 -20.46
CA ASP A 142 4.05 8.74 -20.80
C ASP A 142 5.06 8.58 -19.66
N THR A 143 5.36 9.67 -18.96
CA THR A 143 6.21 9.65 -17.77
C THR A 143 5.56 8.85 -16.65
N VAL A 144 4.28 9.08 -16.35
CA VAL A 144 3.56 8.33 -15.30
C VAL A 144 3.38 6.85 -15.67
N ARG A 145 3.11 6.53 -16.94
CA ARG A 145 3.09 5.15 -17.43
C ARG A 145 4.44 4.47 -17.18
N GLN A 146 5.54 5.16 -17.49
CA GLN A 146 6.88 4.62 -17.26
C GLN A 146 7.17 4.48 -15.77
N MET A 147 6.75 5.42 -14.93
CA MET A 147 6.88 5.30 -13.46
C MET A 147 6.14 4.07 -12.92
N ALA A 148 4.95 3.76 -13.46
CA ALA A 148 4.24 2.54 -13.08
C ALA A 148 5.03 1.27 -13.48
N VAL A 149 5.56 1.24 -14.70
CA VAL A 149 6.43 0.14 -15.18
C VAL A 149 7.67 -0.02 -14.29
N ASP A 150 8.35 1.08 -13.97
CA ASP A 150 9.55 1.09 -13.12
C ASP A 150 9.21 0.66 -11.68
N GLY A 151 8.04 1.06 -11.16
CA GLY A 151 7.53 0.62 -9.86
C GLY A 151 7.23 -0.88 -9.81
N PHE A 152 6.63 -1.45 -10.86
CA PHE A 152 6.46 -2.90 -10.96
C PHE A 152 7.80 -3.62 -11.14
N GLN A 153 8.73 -3.04 -11.89
CA GLN A 153 10.08 -3.59 -12.01
C GLN A 153 10.81 -3.62 -10.66
N ALA A 154 10.62 -2.60 -9.80
CA ALA A 154 11.14 -2.60 -8.44
C ALA A 154 10.57 -3.74 -7.57
N VAL A 155 9.34 -4.21 -7.81
CA VAL A 155 8.80 -5.41 -7.16
C VAL A 155 9.61 -6.64 -7.55
N LEU A 156 9.92 -6.80 -8.84
CA LEU A 156 10.74 -7.90 -9.34
C LEU A 156 12.14 -7.84 -8.71
N ASP A 157 12.80 -6.69 -8.76
CA ASP A 157 14.22 -6.63 -8.44
C ASP A 157 14.49 -6.58 -6.93
N CYS A 158 13.64 -5.88 -6.16
CA CYS A 158 13.84 -5.67 -4.73
C CYS A 158 12.97 -6.55 -3.84
N PHE A 159 11.82 -7.04 -4.35
CA PHE A 159 10.84 -7.76 -3.54
C PHE A 159 10.36 -9.10 -4.15
N PRO A 160 11.23 -9.91 -4.78
CA PRO A 160 10.83 -11.03 -5.62
C PRO A 160 10.04 -12.13 -4.89
N GLU A 161 10.32 -12.32 -3.60
CA GLU A 161 9.69 -13.34 -2.75
C GLU A 161 8.44 -12.82 -2.03
N SER A 162 8.01 -11.59 -2.30
CA SER A 162 6.84 -11.02 -1.62
C SER A 162 5.56 -11.70 -2.10
N LEU A 163 4.71 -12.01 -1.14
CA LEU A 163 3.40 -12.63 -1.35
C LEU A 163 2.32 -11.62 -1.03
N LEU A 164 1.16 -11.79 -1.68
CA LEU A 164 -0.06 -11.10 -1.32
C LEU A 164 -0.94 -12.05 -0.51
N PHE A 165 -1.45 -11.57 0.61
CA PHE A 165 -2.45 -12.29 1.40
C PHE A 165 -3.81 -11.66 1.13
N ASP A 166 -4.82 -12.49 0.90
CA ASP A 166 -6.19 -12.00 0.90
C ASP A 166 -6.68 -11.73 2.34
N ALA A 167 -7.87 -11.13 2.47
CA ALA A 167 -8.49 -10.83 3.76
C ALA A 167 -8.79 -12.08 4.62
N SER A 168 -8.69 -13.28 4.05
CA SER A 168 -8.82 -14.55 4.78
C SER A 168 -7.47 -15.11 5.27
N GLY A 169 -6.36 -14.44 4.94
CA GLY A 169 -5.01 -14.92 5.22
C GLY A 169 -4.54 -16.02 4.27
N THR A 170 -5.25 -16.25 3.16
CA THR A 170 -4.84 -17.20 2.13
C THR A 170 -3.87 -16.52 1.18
N PHE A 171 -2.77 -17.19 0.87
CA PHE A 171 -1.82 -16.71 -0.13
C PHE A 171 -2.48 -16.72 -1.52
N THR A 172 -2.30 -15.64 -2.28
CA THR A 172 -2.60 -15.71 -3.70
C THR A 172 -1.68 -16.75 -4.36
N PRO A 173 -2.19 -17.57 -5.31
CA PRO A 173 -1.37 -18.59 -5.96
C PRO A 173 -0.18 -17.99 -6.73
N ASN A 174 -0.27 -16.71 -7.10
CA ASN A 174 0.80 -15.98 -7.78
C ASN A 174 1.51 -15.04 -6.78
N SER A 175 2.85 -15.05 -6.81
CA SER A 175 3.68 -14.07 -6.10
C SER A 175 3.47 -12.66 -6.64
N LEU A 176 3.80 -11.63 -5.83
CA LEU A 176 3.76 -10.24 -6.31
C LEU A 176 4.69 -10.03 -7.51
N ALA A 177 5.81 -10.74 -7.58
CA ALA A 177 6.68 -10.71 -8.76
C ALA A 177 5.96 -11.17 -10.03
N THR A 178 5.21 -12.27 -9.96
CA THR A 178 4.44 -12.78 -11.10
C THR A 178 3.37 -11.77 -11.55
N LEU A 179 2.68 -11.15 -10.59
CA LEU A 179 1.69 -10.11 -10.89
C LEU A 179 2.35 -8.89 -11.53
N ALA A 180 3.43 -8.38 -10.93
CA ALA A 180 4.18 -7.23 -11.45
C ALA A 180 4.72 -7.47 -12.87
N PHE A 181 5.19 -8.68 -13.17
CA PHE A 181 5.62 -9.07 -14.51
C PHE A 181 4.48 -8.89 -15.53
N GLY A 182 3.27 -9.36 -15.20
CA GLY A 182 2.10 -9.19 -16.07
C GLY A 182 1.73 -7.73 -16.27
N GLU A 183 1.73 -6.95 -15.20
CA GLU A 183 1.40 -5.51 -15.24
C GLU A 183 2.38 -4.69 -16.10
N ILE A 184 3.67 -5.03 -16.09
CA ILE A 184 4.66 -4.41 -16.98
C ILE A 184 4.28 -4.64 -18.45
N LEU A 185 3.90 -5.87 -18.80
CA LEU A 185 3.51 -6.21 -20.17
C LEU A 185 2.20 -5.54 -20.57
N ASP A 186 1.21 -5.50 -19.69
CA ASP A 186 -0.10 -4.87 -19.94
C ASP A 186 0.04 -3.35 -20.17
N LEU A 187 1.02 -2.72 -19.53
CA LEU A 187 1.39 -1.32 -19.76
C LEU A 187 2.24 -1.10 -21.03
N GLY A 188 2.54 -2.15 -21.79
CA GLY A 188 3.43 -2.10 -22.95
C GLY A 188 4.90 -1.85 -22.60
N GLY A 189 5.29 -2.10 -21.35
CA GLY A 189 6.67 -2.08 -20.90
C GLY A 189 7.44 -3.33 -21.31
N VAL A 190 8.75 -3.30 -21.05
CA VAL A 190 9.64 -4.45 -21.24
C VAL A 190 10.25 -4.78 -19.90
N VAL A 191 10.07 -6.02 -19.45
CA VAL A 191 10.68 -6.50 -18.22
C VAL A 191 12.20 -6.50 -18.37
N GLN A 192 12.89 -5.93 -17.39
CA GLN A 192 14.34 -5.82 -17.38
C GLN A 192 14.99 -6.97 -16.60
N GLY A 193 16.30 -7.16 -16.78
CA GLY A 193 17.06 -8.24 -16.15
C GLY A 193 16.73 -9.63 -16.71
N ASP A 194 17.09 -10.66 -15.94
CA ASP A 194 16.99 -12.07 -16.36
C ASP A 194 15.64 -12.72 -15.99
N TRP A 195 14.59 -11.91 -15.83
CA TRP A 195 13.24 -12.36 -15.44
C TRP A 195 12.53 -13.02 -16.61
N ARG A 196 11.86 -14.15 -16.35
CA ARG A 196 11.03 -14.86 -17.31
C ARG A 196 9.85 -15.54 -16.63
N LEU A 197 8.76 -15.71 -17.38
CA LEU A 197 7.66 -16.57 -16.96
C LEU A 197 7.98 -18.03 -17.26
N VAL A 198 7.77 -18.89 -16.28
CA VAL A 198 7.81 -20.35 -16.42
C VAL A 198 6.51 -20.94 -15.85
N GLU A 199 6.14 -22.14 -16.26
CA GLU A 199 5.03 -22.86 -15.64
C GLU A 199 5.53 -23.58 -14.37
N ASP A 200 4.79 -23.44 -13.26
CA ASP A 200 5.03 -24.21 -12.05
C ASP A 200 4.58 -25.68 -12.20
N SER A 201 4.71 -26.48 -11.13
CA SER A 201 4.28 -27.89 -11.13
C SER A 201 2.77 -28.08 -11.32
N LEU A 202 1.97 -27.02 -11.21
CA LEU A 202 0.53 -27.01 -11.38
C LEU A 202 0.11 -26.37 -12.72
N GLY A 203 1.07 -25.93 -13.54
CA GLY A 203 0.82 -25.26 -14.83
C GLY A 203 0.52 -23.77 -14.72
N ASN A 204 0.71 -23.13 -13.55
CA ASN A 204 0.50 -21.70 -13.40
C ASN A 204 1.74 -20.91 -13.84
N PRO A 205 1.57 -19.76 -14.52
CA PRO A 205 2.68 -18.89 -14.84
C PRO A 205 3.30 -18.33 -13.56
N THR A 206 4.63 -18.42 -13.45
CA THR A 206 5.43 -17.92 -12.32
C THR A 206 6.63 -17.15 -12.85
N ALA A 207 6.83 -15.92 -12.38
CA ALA A 207 8.02 -15.16 -12.70
C ALA A 207 9.22 -15.69 -11.92
N VAL A 208 10.30 -16.05 -12.63
CA VAL A 208 11.56 -16.53 -12.05
C VAL A 208 12.75 -15.80 -12.65
N ARG A 209 13.80 -15.62 -11.84
CA ARG A 209 15.08 -15.06 -12.30
C ARG A 209 16.00 -16.17 -12.79
N SER A 210 16.49 -16.05 -14.03
CA SER A 210 17.23 -17.13 -14.72
C SER A 210 18.57 -17.49 -14.07
N THR A 211 19.23 -16.54 -13.42
CA THR A 211 20.59 -16.67 -12.85
C THR A 211 20.62 -17.16 -11.39
N GLY A 212 19.46 -17.49 -10.81
CA GLY A 212 19.35 -17.85 -9.40
C GLY A 212 19.56 -16.66 -8.46
N LEU A 213 18.99 -16.74 -7.26
CA LEU A 213 19.02 -15.67 -6.26
C LEU A 213 20.41 -15.57 -5.62
N GLN A 214 21.44 -15.09 -6.33
CA GLN A 214 22.66 -14.67 -5.65
C GLN A 214 22.35 -13.36 -4.92
N GLY A 215 22.02 -13.48 -3.64
CA GLY A 215 21.56 -12.40 -2.79
C GLY A 215 22.55 -11.26 -2.57
N GLN A 216 23.76 -11.33 -3.15
CA GLN A 216 24.85 -10.38 -2.93
C GLN A 216 24.80 -9.15 -3.85
N ASP A 217 24.24 -9.26 -5.07
CA ASP A 217 24.05 -8.12 -5.99
C ASP A 217 22.76 -7.32 -5.70
N ARG A 218 21.78 -7.92 -4.99
CA ARG A 218 20.50 -7.27 -4.65
C ARG A 218 20.64 -6.10 -3.67
N ASP A 219 21.70 -6.15 -2.85
CA ASP A 219 21.86 -5.26 -1.70
C ASP A 219 22.31 -3.83 -2.07
N PHE A 220 22.77 -3.59 -3.30
CA PHE A 220 23.32 -2.28 -3.69
C PHE A 220 22.30 -1.36 -4.38
N GLU A 221 21.35 -1.91 -5.14
CA GLU A 221 20.29 -1.12 -5.81
C GLU A 221 19.04 -0.93 -4.96
N CYS A 222 18.78 -1.82 -3.99
CA CYS A 222 17.55 -1.83 -3.21
C CYS A 222 17.71 -1.26 -1.78
N ARG A 223 18.79 -0.55 -1.47
CA ARG A 223 19.05 0.07 -0.16
C ARG A 223 19.12 1.59 -0.21
#